data_AF-A0A0R5NHD8-F1
#
_entry.id   AF-A0A0R5NHD8-F1
#
_cell.length_a   1.000
_cell.length_b   1.000
_cell.length_c   1.000
_cell.angle_alpha   90.00
_cell.angle_beta   90.00
_cell.angle_gamma   90.00
#
_symmetry.space_group_name_H-M   'P 1'
#
loop_
_entity.id
_entity.type
_entity.pdbx_description
1 polymer ?
#
loop_
_entity_poly.entity_id
_entity_poly.type
_entity_poly.pdbx_seq_one_letter_code
_entity_poly.pdbx_strand_id
1 'polypeptide(L)'
;MKIVLVLTVIVVFCGHVAEGAFGCPEGGQMTDYLRQQVLDFHNNFRTNVGRNEPINYKNNNFTFESGQNMYKVKYNCELEQYSAGPTSQCTWEANNESKAAGAVVIGNYFPQYDDTTPSHTFYNAMRQWLWEYYNERTSNETPTKANGMEGATLLHKYNIEVGCSFRNSCWINENGQPVKKRVAVCSYWRRGTNATNVYEKGVACKTDEDCTTYPAKCEPQWGLCVLKSQPPAYGRLSYRGLNLTGENNQSVALHGMCLFGTNNGDGIPFYVPSAIQQLKCNWNTNAFRAVLDTGNGADGGYIMTERDFPNKKHDKYRLDTVIKAAIEFGMYVIVDWHGIAGQIALYKLQATAYFSYVSERFGMFPHMLYETFNEPYNSTWTPFLKNYHLTMINAIRAFDKKNVIIVSPPMGDYPRNDTPIESPITGHVNIAYTKHFYAASHKLNSQYNPQKYLDAGLPLFVTEYGTTDHTGRTGYDAVEMQKWWDYLDANKISYFNWALENAGEQRHMCSALVNKTAVSDMSLDSKLTTSGRLVKTHYKNQNNGVSC
;
A
#
# COMPACT_ATOMS: atom_id res chain seq x y z
N MET A 1 -43.73 -34.11 10.34
CA MET A 1 -42.82 -32.93 10.32
C MET A 1 -41.39 -33.45 10.36
N LYS A 2 -40.65 -33.39 9.25
CA LYS A 2 -39.26 -33.84 9.19
C LYS A 2 -38.38 -32.79 9.88
N ILE A 3 -37.77 -33.15 11.00
CA ILE A 3 -36.75 -32.35 11.67
C ILE A 3 -35.49 -32.42 10.81
N VAL A 4 -35.13 -31.31 10.17
CA VAL A 4 -33.83 -31.16 9.50
C VAL A 4 -32.86 -30.63 10.56
N LEU A 5 -32.06 -31.52 11.14
CA LEU A 5 -30.88 -31.14 11.91
C LEU A 5 -29.84 -30.58 10.93
N VAL A 6 -29.69 -29.25 10.88
CA VAL A 6 -28.54 -28.63 10.21
C VAL A 6 -27.36 -28.73 11.17
N LEU A 7 -26.58 -29.80 11.07
CA LEU A 7 -25.25 -29.87 11.68
C LEU A 7 -24.35 -28.89 10.94
N THR A 8 -23.94 -27.80 11.61
CA THR A 8 -22.80 -27.00 11.17
C THR A 8 -21.56 -27.89 11.31
N VAL A 9 -21.13 -28.50 10.22
CA VAL A 9 -19.88 -29.25 10.17
C VAL A 9 -18.75 -28.24 10.28
N ILE A 10 -18.18 -28.09 11.48
CA ILE A 10 -16.87 -27.48 11.63
C ILE A 10 -15.87 -28.48 11.05
N VAL A 11 -15.41 -28.24 9.83
CA VAL A 11 -14.24 -28.94 9.32
C VAL A 11 -13.03 -28.32 10.02
N VAL A 12 -12.75 -28.77 11.24
CA VAL A 12 -11.42 -28.57 11.83
C VAL A 12 -10.49 -29.50 11.07
N PHE A 13 -9.75 -28.97 10.11
CA PHE A 13 -8.59 -29.71 9.60
C PHE A 13 -7.60 -29.81 10.76
N CYS A 14 -7.57 -30.97 11.41
CA CYS A 14 -6.53 -31.35 12.35
C CYS A 14 -5.27 -31.73 11.56
N GLY A 15 -4.81 -30.82 10.70
CA GLY A 15 -3.47 -30.89 10.12
C GLY A 15 -2.49 -30.47 11.21
N HIS A 16 -1.43 -31.25 11.41
CA HIS A 16 -0.32 -30.81 12.26
C HIS A 16 0.27 -29.54 11.62
N VAL A 17 0.09 -28.39 12.29
CA VAL A 17 0.80 -27.16 11.93
C VAL A 17 2.21 -27.31 12.48
N ALA A 18 3.20 -27.31 11.61
CA ALA A 18 4.60 -27.38 12.01
C ALA A 18 4.96 -26.14 12.86
N GLU A 19 5.83 -26.32 13.85
CA GLU A 19 6.39 -25.22 14.62
C GLU A 19 7.25 -24.33 13.69
N GLY A 20 7.07 -23.01 13.78
CA GLY A 20 7.71 -22.03 12.91
C GLY A 20 6.98 -21.78 11.58
N ALA A 21 5.81 -22.38 11.34
CA ALA A 21 5.06 -22.25 10.09
C ALA A 21 4.66 -20.81 9.74
N PHE A 22 4.50 -19.95 10.76
CA PHE A 22 4.17 -18.54 10.57
C PHE A 22 5.38 -17.60 10.59
N GLY A 23 6.57 -18.08 10.99
CA GLY A 23 7.77 -17.26 11.10
C GLY A 23 7.67 -16.10 12.12
N CYS A 24 6.69 -16.14 13.02
CA CYS A 24 6.55 -15.13 14.07
C CYS A 24 7.60 -15.36 15.18
N PRO A 25 8.07 -14.29 15.88
CA PRO A 25 9.04 -14.43 16.96
C PRO A 25 8.59 -15.43 18.03
N GLU A 26 9.51 -16.27 18.48
CA GLU A 26 9.30 -17.25 19.56
C GLU A 26 9.22 -16.56 20.94
N GLY A 27 8.60 -17.23 21.91
CA GLY A 27 8.52 -16.77 23.31
C GLY A 27 7.22 -16.07 23.72
N GLY A 28 6.24 -15.96 22.82
CA GLY A 28 4.89 -15.45 23.11
C GLY A 28 3.87 -16.53 23.48
N GLN A 29 2.70 -16.14 24.00
CA GLN A 29 1.59 -17.07 24.30
C GLN A 29 0.87 -17.57 23.04
N MET A 30 1.05 -16.89 21.91
CA MET A 30 0.52 -17.30 20.61
C MET A 30 1.40 -18.38 20.00
N THR A 31 0.91 -19.61 19.99
CA THR A 31 1.51 -20.73 19.25
C THR A 31 1.02 -20.76 17.82
N ASP A 32 1.75 -21.40 16.92
CA ASP A 32 1.32 -21.56 15.51
C ASP A 32 -0.01 -22.29 15.37
N TYR A 33 -0.29 -23.24 16.26
CA TYR A 33 -1.62 -23.85 16.37
C TYR A 33 -2.70 -22.79 16.66
N LEU A 34 -2.49 -21.90 17.63
CA LEU A 34 -3.44 -20.84 17.95
C LEU A 34 -3.58 -19.80 16.83
N ARG A 35 -2.48 -19.44 16.16
CA ARG A 35 -2.49 -18.55 14.99
C ARG A 35 -3.35 -19.14 13.87
N GLN A 36 -3.18 -20.43 13.59
CA GLN A 36 -4.00 -21.14 12.61
C GLN A 36 -5.49 -21.15 13.00
N GLN A 37 -5.81 -21.47 14.27
CA GLN A 37 -7.20 -21.45 14.74
C GLN A 37 -7.86 -20.07 14.58
N VAL A 38 -7.13 -19.01 14.95
CA VAL A 38 -7.59 -17.63 14.76
C VAL A 38 -7.86 -17.35 13.28
N LEU A 39 -6.95 -17.73 12.37
CA LEU A 39 -7.17 -17.57 10.93
C LEU A 39 -8.38 -18.33 10.42
N ASP A 40 -8.56 -19.56 10.85
CA ASP A 40 -9.68 -20.40 10.44
C ASP A 40 -11.01 -19.75 10.85
N PHE A 41 -11.09 -19.21 12.07
CA PHE A 41 -12.29 -18.48 12.51
C PHE A 41 -12.57 -17.23 11.67
N HIS A 42 -11.57 -16.39 11.42
CA HIS A 42 -11.76 -15.19 10.60
C HIS A 42 -12.23 -15.54 9.19
N ASN A 43 -11.59 -16.54 8.56
CA ASN A 43 -11.93 -16.96 7.22
C ASN A 43 -13.29 -17.65 7.16
N ASN A 44 -13.65 -18.46 8.15
CA ASN A 44 -14.99 -19.07 8.25
C ASN A 44 -16.08 -17.99 8.35
N PHE A 45 -15.93 -16.99 9.22
CA PHE A 45 -16.92 -15.90 9.31
C PHE A 45 -17.00 -15.10 8.01
N ARG A 46 -15.88 -14.82 7.35
CA ARG A 46 -15.87 -14.15 6.04
C ARG A 46 -16.53 -15.01 4.95
N THR A 47 -16.37 -16.33 4.98
CA THR A 47 -17.11 -17.27 4.14
C THR A 47 -18.61 -17.20 4.42
N ASN A 48 -19.02 -17.22 5.70
CA ASN A 48 -20.44 -17.14 6.03
C ASN A 48 -21.06 -15.84 5.51
N VAL A 49 -20.38 -14.69 5.69
CA VAL A 49 -20.82 -13.41 5.14
C VAL A 49 -20.83 -13.41 3.62
N GLY A 50 -19.75 -13.88 2.98
CA GLY A 50 -19.63 -13.95 1.54
C GLY A 50 -20.75 -14.78 0.89
N ARG A 51 -21.26 -15.80 1.58
CA ARG A 51 -22.28 -16.72 1.08
C ARG A 51 -23.68 -16.53 1.66
N ASN A 52 -23.89 -15.52 2.49
CA ASN A 52 -25.15 -15.32 3.21
C ASN A 52 -25.52 -16.54 4.10
N GLU A 53 -24.54 -17.24 4.65
CA GLU A 53 -24.78 -18.36 5.56
C GLU A 53 -25.00 -17.87 7.01
N PRO A 54 -25.84 -18.57 7.80
CA PRO A 54 -26.17 -18.16 9.16
C PRO A 54 -24.99 -18.29 10.14
N ILE A 55 -24.84 -17.29 10.99
CA ILE A 55 -23.94 -17.29 12.15
C ILE A 55 -24.78 -17.41 13.42
N ASN A 56 -24.37 -18.27 14.36
CA ASN A 56 -25.08 -18.49 15.62
C ASN A 56 -24.43 -17.77 16.80
N TYR A 57 -25.19 -17.01 17.57
CA TYR A 57 -24.74 -16.44 18.85
C TYR A 57 -25.89 -16.39 19.88
N LYS A 58 -25.67 -16.94 21.09
CA LYS A 58 -26.66 -16.97 22.18
C LYS A 58 -28.06 -17.45 21.73
N ASN A 59 -28.12 -18.57 21.01
CA ASN A 59 -29.34 -19.16 20.44
C ASN A 59 -30.04 -18.33 19.34
N ASN A 60 -29.44 -17.23 18.89
CA ASN A 60 -29.91 -16.47 17.73
C ASN A 60 -29.09 -16.87 16.50
N ASN A 61 -29.77 -17.06 15.38
CA ASN A 61 -29.14 -17.18 14.06
C ASN A 61 -29.35 -15.86 13.31
N PHE A 62 -28.28 -15.31 12.74
CA PHE A 62 -28.32 -14.10 11.95
C PHE A 62 -27.50 -14.25 10.67
N THR A 63 -27.86 -13.51 9.63
CA THR A 63 -27.17 -13.52 8.34
C THR A 63 -26.85 -12.10 7.92
N PHE A 64 -25.74 -11.92 7.23
CA PHE A 64 -25.42 -10.67 6.55
C PHE A 64 -25.78 -10.79 5.08
N GLU A 65 -26.06 -9.67 4.41
CA GLU A 65 -26.15 -9.67 2.95
C GLU A 65 -24.85 -10.24 2.35
N SER A 66 -24.99 -11.08 1.32
CA SER A 66 -23.86 -11.70 0.62
C SER A 66 -22.81 -10.65 0.22
N GLY A 67 -21.54 -10.99 0.36
CA GLY A 67 -20.41 -10.14 0.01
C GLY A 67 -19.65 -10.64 -1.22
N GLN A 68 -19.41 -9.75 -2.19
CA GLN A 68 -18.42 -9.97 -3.25
C GLN A 68 -17.04 -9.48 -2.80
N ASN A 69 -15.98 -9.89 -3.50
CA ASN A 69 -14.61 -9.46 -3.18
C ASN A 69 -14.21 -9.71 -1.71
N MET A 70 -14.71 -10.78 -1.10
CA MET A 70 -14.29 -11.15 0.27
C MET A 70 -12.96 -11.88 0.22
N TYR A 71 -11.90 -11.22 0.67
CA TYR A 71 -10.55 -11.81 0.68
C TYR A 71 -10.34 -12.69 1.91
N LYS A 72 -9.66 -13.82 1.70
CA LYS A 72 -9.11 -14.66 2.75
C LYS A 72 -8.01 -13.88 3.48
N VAL A 73 -8.11 -13.80 4.81
CA VAL A 73 -7.12 -13.11 5.63
C VAL A 73 -5.91 -14.01 5.88
N LYS A 74 -4.73 -13.39 5.94
CA LYS A 74 -3.46 -14.03 6.34
C LYS A 74 -3.03 -13.56 7.73
N TYR A 75 -2.20 -14.36 8.39
CA TYR A 75 -1.68 -13.98 9.69
C TYR A 75 -0.47 -13.05 9.51
N ASN A 76 -0.40 -11.99 10.31
CA ASN A 76 0.69 -11.02 10.26
C ASN A 76 1.28 -10.84 11.67
N CYS A 77 2.56 -11.21 11.81
CA CYS A 77 3.28 -11.16 13.09
C CYS A 77 3.50 -9.74 13.61
N GLU A 78 3.51 -8.73 12.75
CA GLU A 78 3.60 -7.32 13.14
C GLU A 78 2.27 -6.85 13.76
N LEU A 79 1.13 -7.27 13.19
CA LEU A 79 -0.19 -7.07 13.81
C LEU A 79 -0.34 -7.83 15.14
N GLU A 80 0.33 -8.99 15.29
CA GLU A 80 0.41 -9.70 16.58
C GLU A 80 1.16 -8.87 17.62
N GLN A 81 2.29 -8.25 17.25
CA GLN A 81 3.04 -7.37 18.15
C GLN A 81 2.21 -6.15 18.59
N TYR A 82 1.45 -5.53 17.68
CA TYR A 82 0.50 -4.48 18.05
C TYR A 82 -0.56 -4.97 19.05
N SER A 83 -1.01 -6.23 18.90
CA SER A 83 -1.95 -6.85 19.84
C SER A 83 -1.31 -7.22 21.18
N ALA A 84 0.00 -7.48 21.22
CA ALA A 84 0.75 -7.82 22.42
C ALA A 84 0.81 -6.66 23.44
N GLY A 85 0.87 -5.41 22.95
CA GLY A 85 0.89 -4.22 23.82
C GLY A 85 -0.31 -4.15 24.78
N PRO A 86 -1.55 -4.00 24.29
CA PRO A 86 -2.74 -3.95 25.15
C PRO A 86 -2.95 -5.21 26.00
N THR A 87 -2.65 -6.39 25.46
CA THR A 87 -2.75 -7.65 26.24
C THR A 87 -1.75 -7.69 27.41
N SER A 88 -0.53 -7.20 27.22
CA SER A 88 0.48 -7.09 28.29
C SER A 88 0.11 -6.08 29.39
N GLN A 89 -0.80 -5.16 29.11
CA GLN A 89 -1.30 -4.20 30.09
C GLN A 89 -2.64 -4.63 30.71
N CYS A 90 -3.25 -5.72 30.21
CA CYS A 90 -4.58 -6.16 30.62
C CYS A 90 -5.65 -5.06 30.45
N THR A 91 -5.51 -4.23 29.42
CA THR A 91 -6.42 -3.10 29.16
C THR A 91 -7.52 -3.46 28.16
N TRP A 92 -8.68 -2.82 28.34
CA TRP A 92 -9.81 -2.86 27.39
C TRP A 92 -9.68 -1.80 26.29
N GLU A 93 -8.63 -0.98 26.34
CA GLU A 93 -8.39 0.11 25.40
C GLU A 93 -7.09 -0.10 24.62
N ALA A 94 -7.17 0.23 23.32
CA ALA A 94 -6.03 0.36 22.44
C ALA A 94 -5.12 1.51 22.89
N ASN A 95 -3.82 1.22 23.04
CA ASN A 95 -2.79 2.25 23.14
C ASN A 95 -2.66 3.00 21.79
N ASN A 96 -1.92 4.11 21.77
CA ASN A 96 -1.81 4.95 20.56
C ASN A 96 -1.21 4.20 19.36
N GLU A 97 -0.28 3.28 19.59
CA GLU A 97 0.33 2.46 18.53
C GLU A 97 -0.67 1.49 17.92
N SER A 98 -1.49 0.85 18.76
CA SER A 98 -2.58 -0.05 18.36
C SER A 98 -3.67 0.74 17.61
N LYS A 99 -4.08 1.90 18.13
CA LYS A 99 -5.03 2.80 17.45
C LYS A 99 -4.50 3.23 16.08
N ALA A 100 -3.20 3.51 15.98
CA ALA A 100 -2.55 3.88 14.73
C ALA A 100 -2.46 2.72 13.73
N ALA A 101 -2.29 1.47 14.17
CA ALA A 101 -2.38 0.33 13.27
C ALA A 101 -3.78 0.14 12.68
N GLY A 102 -4.83 0.73 13.26
CA GLY A 102 -6.22 0.39 12.96
C GLY A 102 -6.75 -0.74 13.86
N ALA A 103 -6.02 -1.05 14.94
CA ALA A 103 -6.37 -2.13 15.85
C ALA A 103 -7.74 -1.93 16.47
N VAL A 104 -8.50 -3.02 16.45
CA VAL A 104 -9.63 -3.20 17.35
C VAL A 104 -9.09 -3.88 18.58
N VAL A 105 -8.97 -3.11 19.67
CA VAL A 105 -8.69 -3.75 20.95
C VAL A 105 -9.94 -4.45 21.42
N ILE A 106 -9.80 -5.76 21.43
CA ILE A 106 -10.69 -6.63 22.14
C ILE A 106 -10.29 -6.49 23.61
N GLY A 107 -11.25 -6.25 24.46
CA GLY A 107 -11.36 -7.17 25.56
C GLY A 107 -12.81 -7.62 25.58
N ASN A 108 -13.07 -8.92 25.75
CA ASN A 108 -14.35 -9.33 26.32
C ASN A 108 -14.21 -10.45 27.35
N TYR A 109 -14.98 -10.24 28.42
CA TYR A 109 -15.07 -10.99 29.67
C TYR A 109 -16.14 -12.08 29.54
N PHE A 110 -15.77 -13.35 29.73
CA PHE A 110 -16.73 -14.45 29.84
C PHE A 110 -16.67 -15.07 31.25
N PRO A 111 -17.47 -14.58 32.22
CA PRO A 111 -17.52 -15.15 33.56
C PRO A 111 -18.17 -16.55 33.63
N GLN A 112 -18.92 -16.96 32.62
CA GLN A 112 -19.79 -18.14 32.71
C GLN A 112 -19.14 -19.44 32.20
N TYR A 113 -17.91 -19.39 31.71
CA TYR A 113 -17.26 -20.56 31.09
C TYR A 113 -15.82 -20.72 31.61
N ASP A 114 -15.73 -21.26 32.83
CA ASP A 114 -14.49 -21.51 33.58
C ASP A 114 -13.56 -22.57 32.95
N ASP A 115 -13.94 -23.12 31.78
CA ASP A 115 -13.29 -24.21 31.03
C ASP A 115 -12.96 -23.86 29.56
N THR A 116 -12.75 -22.57 29.24
CA THR A 116 -12.52 -22.16 27.84
C THR A 116 -11.04 -22.07 27.48
N THR A 117 -10.63 -22.82 26.46
CA THR A 117 -9.32 -22.70 25.80
C THR A 117 -9.14 -21.30 25.19
N PRO A 118 -7.90 -20.82 24.95
CA PRO A 118 -7.69 -19.54 24.26
C PRO A 118 -8.39 -19.48 22.88
N SER A 119 -8.42 -20.60 22.16
CA SER A 119 -9.15 -20.73 20.89
C SER A 119 -10.65 -20.44 21.05
N HIS A 120 -11.31 -21.03 22.06
CA HIS A 120 -12.71 -20.73 22.37
C HIS A 120 -12.95 -19.26 22.71
N THR A 121 -12.00 -18.60 23.39
CA THR A 121 -12.10 -17.16 23.68
C THR A 121 -12.16 -16.33 22.40
N PHE A 122 -11.25 -16.57 21.45
CA PHE A 122 -11.25 -15.87 20.16
C PHE A 122 -12.53 -16.12 19.38
N TYR A 123 -12.96 -17.38 19.26
CA TYR A 123 -14.18 -17.74 18.54
C TYR A 123 -15.42 -17.03 19.10
N ASN A 124 -15.61 -17.06 20.43
CA ASN A 124 -16.77 -16.44 21.07
C ASN A 124 -16.75 -14.91 20.95
N ALA A 125 -15.59 -14.29 21.07
CA ALA A 125 -15.45 -12.84 20.92
C ALA A 125 -15.82 -12.38 19.51
N MET A 126 -15.35 -13.06 18.46
CA MET A 126 -15.70 -12.75 17.08
C MET A 126 -17.21 -12.87 16.80
N ARG A 127 -17.87 -13.91 17.33
CA ARG A 127 -19.32 -14.05 17.21
C ARG A 127 -20.09 -12.92 17.88
N GLN A 128 -19.63 -12.50 19.05
CA GLN A 128 -20.21 -11.36 19.75
C GLN A 128 -20.09 -10.08 18.92
N TRP A 129 -18.93 -9.79 18.34
CA TRP A 129 -18.74 -8.56 17.54
C TRP A 129 -19.61 -8.54 16.30
N LEU A 130 -19.70 -9.67 15.61
CA LEU A 130 -20.56 -9.81 14.44
C LEU A 130 -22.03 -9.62 14.83
N TRP A 131 -22.44 -10.16 15.97
CA TRP A 131 -23.78 -9.96 16.50
C TRP A 131 -24.06 -8.49 16.87
N GLU A 132 -23.15 -7.82 17.55
CA GLU A 132 -23.27 -6.40 17.91
C GLU A 132 -23.38 -5.53 16.66
N TYR A 133 -22.51 -5.75 15.67
CA TYR A 133 -22.54 -5.06 14.39
C TYR A 133 -23.82 -5.35 13.59
N TYR A 134 -24.29 -6.59 13.58
CA TYR A 134 -25.56 -6.97 12.95
C TYR A 134 -26.73 -6.21 13.60
N ASN A 135 -26.82 -6.24 14.93
CA ASN A 135 -27.91 -5.60 15.66
C ASN A 135 -27.96 -4.09 15.46
N GLU A 136 -26.81 -3.41 15.47
CA GLU A 136 -26.78 -1.96 15.20
C GLU A 136 -27.35 -1.59 13.84
N ARG A 137 -27.23 -2.49 12.85
CA ARG A 137 -27.70 -2.29 11.48
C ARG A 137 -29.18 -2.64 11.30
N THR A 138 -29.72 -3.50 12.16
CA THR A 138 -31.09 -4.03 12.03
C THR A 138 -32.05 -3.48 13.09
N SER A 139 -31.54 -2.87 14.17
CA SER A 139 -32.36 -2.26 15.21
C SER A 139 -32.91 -0.91 14.76
N ASN A 140 -34.15 -0.61 15.14
CA ASN A 140 -34.73 0.74 15.02
C ASN A 140 -34.24 1.70 16.13
N GLU A 141 -33.33 1.24 17.01
CA GLU A 141 -32.78 2.02 18.10
C GLU A 141 -31.71 2.98 17.58
N THR A 142 -31.56 4.15 18.23
CA THR A 142 -30.51 5.10 17.87
C THR A 142 -29.15 4.45 18.19
N PRO A 143 -28.23 4.32 17.22
CA PRO A 143 -26.95 3.69 17.46
C PRO A 143 -26.20 4.43 18.57
N THR A 144 -25.89 3.76 19.67
CA THR A 144 -24.91 4.29 20.62
C THR A 144 -23.55 4.27 19.93
N LYS A 145 -22.86 5.40 19.85
CA LYS A 145 -21.73 5.70 18.95
C LYS A 145 -20.51 4.73 18.93
N ALA A 146 -20.49 3.67 19.73
CA ALA A 146 -19.30 2.84 19.94
C ALA A 146 -19.50 1.31 19.74
N ASN A 147 -20.73 0.78 19.66
CA ASN A 147 -20.89 -0.67 19.49
C ASN A 147 -20.64 -1.05 18.01
N GLY A 148 -20.40 -2.33 17.71
CA GLY A 148 -20.36 -2.87 16.34
C GLY A 148 -19.12 -2.55 15.47
N MET A 149 -18.23 -1.64 15.88
CA MET A 149 -17.00 -1.34 15.12
C MET A 149 -16.06 -2.54 15.00
N GLU A 150 -16.06 -3.43 15.99
CA GLU A 150 -15.27 -4.66 16.01
C GLU A 150 -15.70 -5.58 14.86
N GLY A 151 -17.00 -5.80 14.70
CA GLY A 151 -17.58 -6.63 13.63
C GLY A 151 -17.39 -5.97 12.27
N ALA A 152 -17.56 -4.64 12.20
CA ALA A 152 -17.21 -3.86 11.03
C ALA A 152 -15.73 -4.01 10.64
N THR A 153 -14.84 -4.06 11.62
CA THR A 153 -13.39 -4.19 11.35
C THR A 153 -13.03 -5.57 10.83
N LEU A 154 -13.58 -6.62 11.45
CA LEU A 154 -13.38 -8.00 11.02
C LEU A 154 -13.83 -8.22 9.57
N LEU A 155 -14.94 -7.59 9.18
CA LEU A 155 -15.51 -7.68 7.84
C LEU A 155 -14.97 -6.64 6.86
N HIS A 156 -14.12 -5.71 7.29
CA HIS A 156 -13.64 -4.62 6.45
C HIS A 156 -12.94 -5.16 5.19
N LYS A 157 -13.32 -4.66 4.01
CA LYS A 157 -12.86 -5.20 2.72
C LYS A 157 -11.36 -5.09 2.49
N TYR A 158 -10.72 -4.07 3.06
CA TYR A 158 -9.27 -3.87 2.96
C TYR A 158 -8.47 -4.55 4.08
N ASN A 159 -9.14 -5.17 5.07
CA ASN A 159 -8.47 -5.99 6.06
C ASN A 159 -8.32 -7.41 5.52
N ILE A 160 -7.15 -7.69 4.96
CA ILE A 160 -6.76 -9.02 4.45
C ILE A 160 -5.64 -9.65 5.28
N GLU A 161 -5.28 -9.00 6.39
CA GLU A 161 -4.29 -9.46 7.35
C GLU A 161 -4.82 -9.25 8.76
N VAL A 162 -4.46 -10.16 9.67
CA VAL A 162 -4.79 -10.08 11.08
C VAL A 162 -3.62 -10.60 11.91
N GLY A 163 -3.42 -10.01 13.08
CA GLY A 163 -2.55 -10.57 14.11
C GLY A 163 -3.20 -10.40 15.46
N CYS A 164 -3.09 -11.40 16.32
CA CYS A 164 -3.83 -11.43 17.57
C CYS A 164 -2.93 -11.86 18.73
N SER A 165 -3.22 -11.38 19.93
CA SER A 165 -2.57 -11.81 21.16
C SER A 165 -3.64 -12.13 22.20
N PHE A 166 -3.28 -12.84 23.27
CA PHE A 166 -4.12 -12.98 24.44
C PHE A 166 -3.28 -12.96 25.72
N ARG A 167 -3.95 -12.75 26.85
CA ARG A 167 -3.38 -12.92 28.18
C ARG A 167 -4.36 -13.57 29.14
N ASN A 168 -3.89 -14.59 29.83
CA ASN A 168 -4.60 -15.24 30.93
C ASN A 168 -4.54 -14.41 32.22
N SER A 169 -5.57 -14.54 33.04
CA SER A 169 -5.55 -14.15 34.46
C SER A 169 -5.18 -12.70 34.71
N CYS A 170 -5.78 -11.81 33.93
CA CYS A 170 -5.52 -10.37 34.00
C CYS A 170 -5.99 -9.67 35.28
N TRP A 171 -6.77 -10.35 36.12
CA TRP A 171 -7.33 -9.78 37.35
C TRP A 171 -7.10 -10.72 38.52
N ILE A 172 -7.12 -10.14 39.72
CA ILE A 172 -7.05 -10.85 41.00
C ILE A 172 -8.35 -10.54 41.75
N ASN A 173 -8.94 -11.53 42.41
CA ASN A 173 -10.13 -11.34 43.26
C ASN A 173 -9.76 -10.73 44.62
N GLU A 174 -10.77 -10.40 45.42
CA GLU A 174 -10.61 -9.83 46.77
C GLU A 174 -9.78 -10.71 47.71
N ASN A 175 -9.67 -12.01 47.42
CA ASN A 175 -8.90 -13.00 48.18
C ASN A 175 -7.45 -13.17 47.67
N GLY A 176 -6.98 -12.31 46.75
CA GLY A 176 -5.62 -12.40 46.21
C GLY A 176 -5.43 -13.52 45.18
N GLN A 177 -6.50 -14.17 44.71
CA GLN A 177 -6.42 -15.27 43.74
C GLN A 177 -6.66 -14.76 42.30
N PRO A 178 -5.89 -15.24 41.30
CA PRO A 178 -6.11 -14.85 39.91
C PRO A 178 -7.52 -15.25 39.45
N VAL A 179 -8.27 -14.30 38.91
CA VAL A 179 -9.55 -14.60 38.27
C VAL A 179 -9.27 -15.25 36.92
N LYS A 180 -9.92 -16.38 36.64
CA LYS A 180 -9.86 -17.09 35.35
C LYS A 180 -10.58 -16.34 34.23
N LYS A 181 -10.12 -15.12 33.94
CA LYS A 181 -10.57 -14.30 32.82
C LYS A 181 -9.41 -14.14 31.85
N ARG A 182 -9.73 -14.02 30.56
CA ARG A 182 -8.76 -13.82 29.49
C ARG A 182 -9.08 -12.53 28.74
N VAL A 183 -8.04 -11.79 28.38
CA VAL A 183 -8.12 -10.75 27.36
C VAL A 183 -7.57 -11.36 26.08
N ALA A 184 -8.35 -11.40 25.02
CA ALA A 184 -7.85 -11.56 23.64
C ALA A 184 -7.74 -10.16 23.02
N VAL A 185 -6.89 -9.93 22.01
CA VAL A 185 -6.78 -8.70 21.17
C VAL A 185 -6.46 -9.12 19.73
N CYS A 186 -7.10 -8.50 18.73
CA CYS A 186 -6.79 -8.70 17.32
C CYS A 186 -6.63 -7.36 16.61
N SER A 187 -5.47 -7.14 16.02
CA SER A 187 -5.15 -5.93 15.27
C SER A 187 -5.30 -6.15 13.78
N TYR A 188 -5.66 -5.08 13.09
CA TYR A 188 -5.86 -4.98 11.65
C TYR A 188 -5.31 -3.65 11.17
N TRP A 189 -5.05 -3.51 9.86
CA TRP A 189 -4.55 -2.26 9.25
C TRP A 189 -5.60 -1.15 9.11
N ARG A 190 -6.88 -1.50 9.22
CA ARG A 190 -8.01 -0.58 9.11
C ARG A 190 -8.95 -0.80 10.27
N ARG A 191 -9.41 0.30 10.87
CA ARG A 191 -10.53 0.27 11.79
C ARG A 191 -11.84 0.39 10.99
N GLY A 192 -12.74 -0.55 11.19
CA GLY A 192 -14.11 -0.46 10.70
C GLY A 192 -14.85 0.69 11.37
N THR A 193 -15.80 1.26 10.63
CA THR A 193 -16.70 2.30 11.15
C THR A 193 -18.14 1.79 11.08
N ASN A 194 -19.06 2.48 11.75
CA ASN A 194 -20.48 2.14 11.67
C ASN A 194 -21.09 2.49 10.29
N ALA A 195 -20.29 3.02 9.35
CA ALA A 195 -20.69 3.27 7.97
C ALA A 195 -21.15 1.98 7.28
N THR A 196 -22.07 2.10 6.34
CA THR A 196 -22.72 0.97 5.64
C THR A 196 -21.81 0.18 4.70
N ASN A 197 -20.67 0.75 4.28
CA ASN A 197 -19.80 0.22 3.22
C ASN A 197 -18.57 -0.55 3.74
N VAL A 198 -18.75 -1.38 4.77
CA VAL A 198 -17.66 -2.20 5.34
C VAL A 198 -17.11 -3.22 4.34
N TYR A 199 -18.00 -3.84 3.56
CA TYR A 199 -17.67 -4.73 2.46
C TYR A 199 -18.59 -4.46 1.27
N GLU A 200 -18.23 -4.98 0.10
CA GLU A 200 -19.00 -4.81 -1.12
C GLU A 200 -20.08 -5.89 -1.17
N LYS A 201 -21.35 -5.50 -1.13
CA LYS A 201 -22.47 -6.43 -1.32
C LYS A 201 -22.43 -7.02 -2.73
N GLY A 202 -22.71 -8.30 -2.85
CA GLY A 202 -22.65 -9.03 -4.11
C GLY A 202 -22.47 -10.53 -3.86
N VAL A 203 -22.21 -11.30 -4.91
CA VAL A 203 -22.11 -12.75 -4.80
C VAL A 203 -20.67 -13.14 -4.42
N ALA A 204 -20.51 -14.13 -3.54
CA ALA A 204 -19.22 -14.77 -3.29
C ALA A 204 -18.54 -15.19 -4.60
N CYS A 205 -17.20 -15.18 -4.60
CA CYS A 205 -16.44 -15.51 -5.81
C CYS A 205 -16.73 -16.94 -6.29
N LYS A 206 -16.77 -17.14 -7.60
CA LYS A 206 -16.87 -18.44 -8.27
C LYS A 206 -15.71 -18.69 -9.22
N THR A 207 -15.15 -17.62 -9.76
CA THR A 207 -14.06 -17.59 -10.74
C THR A 207 -13.03 -16.55 -10.32
N ASP A 208 -11.80 -16.63 -10.86
CA ASP A 208 -10.73 -15.68 -10.55
C ASP A 208 -11.13 -14.25 -10.95
N GLU A 209 -11.94 -14.10 -11.99
CA GLU A 209 -12.46 -12.83 -12.50
C GLU A 209 -13.38 -12.10 -11.50
N ASP A 210 -13.99 -12.82 -10.55
CA ASP A 210 -14.83 -12.23 -9.50
C ASP A 210 -13.98 -11.49 -8.44
N CYS A 211 -12.67 -11.75 -8.39
CA CYS A 211 -11.72 -11.15 -7.45
C CYS A 211 -11.07 -9.90 -8.03
N THR A 212 -11.79 -8.78 -7.99
CA THR A 212 -11.41 -7.54 -8.68
C THR A 212 -10.71 -6.51 -7.79
N THR A 213 -10.73 -6.67 -6.46
CA THR A 213 -10.12 -5.68 -5.55
C THR A 213 -8.59 -5.66 -5.61
N TYR A 214 -7.96 -6.83 -5.58
CA TYR A 214 -6.52 -7.09 -5.63
C TYR A 214 -6.25 -8.28 -6.57
N PRO A 215 -5.02 -8.46 -7.08
CA PRO A 215 -4.67 -9.68 -7.81
C PRO A 215 -4.91 -10.91 -6.93
N ALA A 216 -5.75 -11.84 -7.36
CA ALA A 216 -6.15 -12.98 -6.55
C ALA A 216 -6.68 -14.14 -7.41
N LYS A 217 -6.74 -15.31 -6.76
CA LYS A 217 -7.50 -16.47 -7.24
C LYS A 217 -8.74 -16.65 -6.39
N CYS A 218 -9.82 -17.15 -6.96
CA CYS A 218 -10.96 -17.56 -6.17
C CYS A 218 -10.73 -18.97 -5.60
N GLU A 219 -11.13 -19.18 -4.35
CA GLU A 219 -11.38 -20.51 -3.79
C GLU A 219 -12.91 -20.72 -3.72
N PRO A 220 -13.54 -21.28 -4.78
CA PRO A 220 -15.00 -21.33 -4.88
C PRO A 220 -15.64 -22.14 -3.75
N GLN A 221 -14.92 -23.12 -3.20
CA GLN A 221 -15.33 -23.95 -2.05
C GLN A 221 -15.43 -23.17 -0.74
N TRP A 222 -14.83 -21.99 -0.66
CA TRP A 222 -14.94 -21.04 0.46
C TRP A 222 -15.66 -19.74 0.08
N GLY A 223 -15.81 -19.45 -1.22
CA GLY A 223 -16.35 -18.18 -1.70
C GLY A 223 -15.45 -16.99 -1.40
N LEU A 224 -14.14 -17.23 -1.22
CA LEU A 224 -13.15 -16.22 -0.84
C LEU A 224 -12.07 -16.03 -1.90
N CYS A 225 -11.60 -14.80 -2.03
CA CYS A 225 -10.46 -14.42 -2.86
C CYS A 225 -9.13 -14.62 -2.10
N VAL A 226 -8.20 -15.37 -2.68
CA VAL A 226 -6.86 -15.58 -2.15
C VAL A 226 -5.88 -14.68 -2.90
N LEU A 227 -5.30 -13.73 -2.16
CA LEU A 227 -4.35 -12.76 -2.69
C LEU A 227 -3.15 -13.43 -3.37
N LYS A 228 -2.94 -13.09 -4.64
CA LYS A 228 -1.72 -13.35 -5.43
C LYS A 228 -0.79 -12.15 -5.27
N SER A 229 0.17 -12.27 -4.38
CA SER A 229 1.16 -11.23 -4.09
C SER A 229 2.53 -11.85 -3.93
N GLN A 230 3.55 -11.16 -4.44
CA GLN A 230 4.95 -11.48 -4.23
C GLN A 230 5.57 -10.35 -3.42
N PRO A 231 6.37 -10.64 -2.36
CA PRO A 231 7.08 -9.60 -1.66
C PRO A 231 8.05 -8.90 -2.63
N PRO A 232 8.23 -7.56 -2.53
CA PRO A 232 9.23 -6.89 -3.32
C PRO A 232 10.63 -7.25 -2.81
N ALA A 233 11.66 -7.08 -3.66
CA ALA A 233 13.02 -7.61 -3.46
C ALA A 233 13.66 -7.30 -2.09
N TYR A 234 13.27 -6.20 -1.45
CA TYR A 234 13.85 -5.75 -0.19
C TYR A 234 12.84 -5.66 0.97
N GLY A 235 11.64 -6.24 0.80
CA GLY A 235 10.58 -6.18 1.81
C GLY A 235 10.08 -4.74 2.03
N ARG A 236 9.68 -4.40 3.25
CA ARG A 236 9.24 -3.03 3.58
C ARG A 236 10.43 -2.06 3.63
N LEU A 237 10.28 -0.91 2.99
CA LEU A 237 11.31 0.12 2.96
C LEU A 237 11.18 1.12 4.12
N SER A 238 12.31 1.63 4.60
CA SER A 238 12.39 2.71 5.58
C SER A 238 13.67 3.53 5.41
N TYR A 239 13.69 4.76 5.93
CA TYR A 239 14.90 5.57 5.97
C TYR A 239 15.62 5.45 7.32
N ARG A 240 16.94 5.21 7.26
CA ARG A 240 17.84 5.26 8.42
C ARG A 240 18.95 6.26 8.12
N GLY A 241 18.88 7.44 8.74
CA GLY A 241 19.68 8.58 8.32
C GLY A 241 19.34 8.95 6.87
N LEU A 242 20.36 9.07 6.02
CA LEU A 242 20.21 9.39 4.60
C LEU A 242 19.82 8.19 3.73
N ASN A 243 20.02 6.96 4.21
CA ASN A 243 19.92 5.77 3.37
C ASN A 243 18.52 5.17 3.40
N LEU A 244 18.01 4.85 2.22
CA LEU A 244 16.88 3.94 2.07
C LEU A 244 17.34 2.53 2.45
N THR A 245 16.56 1.85 3.28
CA THR A 245 16.85 0.51 3.78
C THR A 245 15.67 -0.42 3.59
N GLY A 246 15.96 -1.70 3.32
CA GLY A 246 14.95 -2.76 3.31
C GLY A 246 14.70 -3.37 4.68
N GLU A 247 13.86 -4.40 4.71
CA GLU A 247 13.40 -5.09 5.92
C GLU A 247 14.53 -5.67 6.78
N ASN A 248 15.61 -6.14 6.16
CA ASN A 248 16.78 -6.68 6.86
C ASN A 248 17.83 -5.59 7.16
N ASN A 249 17.43 -4.31 7.12
CA ASN A 249 18.26 -3.13 7.38
C ASN A 249 19.42 -2.91 6.41
N GLN A 250 19.42 -3.61 5.27
CA GLN A 250 20.38 -3.39 4.20
C GLN A 250 20.09 -2.07 3.47
N SER A 251 21.12 -1.27 3.17
CA SER A 251 20.97 -0.07 2.33
C SER A 251 20.72 -0.46 0.88
N VAL A 252 19.71 0.15 0.27
CA VAL A 252 19.22 -0.21 -1.07
C VAL A 252 18.96 1.04 -1.90
N ALA A 253 18.96 0.88 -3.22
CA ALA A 253 18.46 1.88 -4.16
C ALA A 253 17.42 1.21 -5.09
N LEU A 254 16.40 1.97 -5.45
CA LEU A 254 15.39 1.56 -6.43
C LEU A 254 15.72 2.14 -7.79
N HIS A 255 15.69 1.30 -8.81
CA HIS A 255 15.97 1.68 -10.19
C HIS A 255 14.77 1.30 -11.06
N GLY A 256 14.26 2.26 -11.82
CA GLY A 256 13.00 2.07 -12.54
C GLY A 256 12.78 2.98 -13.74
N MET A 257 11.69 2.71 -14.46
CA MET A 257 11.19 3.59 -15.50
C MET A 257 10.00 4.40 -14.96
N CYS A 258 9.88 5.64 -15.40
CA CYS A 258 8.64 6.41 -15.31
C CYS A 258 7.72 5.94 -16.43
N LEU A 259 6.52 5.46 -16.09
CA LEU A 259 5.45 5.40 -17.08
C LEU A 259 5.15 6.83 -17.51
N PHE A 260 4.94 7.07 -18.81
CA PHE A 260 4.46 8.37 -19.26
C PHE A 260 3.02 8.63 -18.78
N GLY A 261 2.52 9.84 -18.97
CA GLY A 261 1.22 10.28 -18.45
C GLY A 261 0.05 9.33 -18.76
N THR A 262 -0.81 9.10 -17.76
CA THR A 262 -2.02 8.27 -17.86
C THR A 262 -3.00 8.73 -18.92
N ASN A 263 -2.98 10.01 -19.31
CA ASN A 263 -3.90 10.57 -20.28
C ASN A 263 -3.37 10.54 -21.73
N ASN A 264 -2.09 10.19 -21.94
CA ASN A 264 -1.41 10.37 -23.21
C ASN A 264 -1.44 9.08 -24.06
N GLY A 265 -1.75 9.21 -25.36
CA GLY A 265 -1.87 8.09 -26.29
C GLY A 265 -0.62 7.22 -26.43
N ASP A 266 0.58 7.79 -26.28
CA ASP A 266 1.85 7.07 -26.40
C ASP A 266 2.27 6.40 -25.07
N GLY A 267 1.71 6.84 -23.94
CA GLY A 267 1.92 6.27 -22.59
C GLY A 267 0.89 5.23 -22.16
N ILE A 268 -0.39 5.45 -22.50
CA ILE A 268 -1.54 4.61 -22.14
C ILE A 268 -1.32 3.10 -22.37
N PRO A 269 -0.74 2.65 -23.49
CA PRO A 269 -0.57 1.21 -23.76
C PRO A 269 0.23 0.47 -22.68
N PHE A 270 1.08 1.17 -21.92
CA PHE A 270 1.98 0.58 -20.93
C PHE A 270 1.38 0.48 -19.53
N TYR A 271 0.15 0.96 -19.32
CA TYR A 271 -0.59 0.77 -18.06
C TYR A 271 -1.28 -0.60 -17.98
N VAL A 272 -0.52 -1.66 -18.20
CA VAL A 272 -0.99 -3.06 -18.20
C VAL A 272 0.00 -3.99 -17.48
N PRO A 273 -0.44 -5.12 -16.90
CA PRO A 273 0.45 -6.02 -16.16
C PRO A 273 1.63 -6.53 -16.98
N SER A 274 1.44 -6.86 -18.26
CA SER A 274 2.51 -7.37 -19.13
C SER A 274 3.65 -6.38 -19.37
N ALA A 275 3.40 -5.07 -19.28
CA ALA A 275 4.45 -4.06 -19.33
C ALA A 275 5.28 -4.06 -18.03
N ILE A 276 4.60 -4.13 -16.88
CA ILE A 276 5.25 -4.20 -15.56
C ILE A 276 6.11 -5.46 -15.43
N GLN A 277 5.60 -6.60 -15.91
CA GLN A 277 6.37 -7.85 -15.93
C GLN A 277 7.64 -7.75 -16.80
N GLN A 278 7.59 -7.05 -17.93
CA GLN A 278 8.76 -6.83 -18.77
C GLN A 278 9.76 -5.84 -18.17
N LEU A 279 9.29 -4.78 -17.51
CA LEU A 279 10.18 -3.91 -16.73
C LEU A 279 10.96 -4.72 -15.69
N LYS A 280 10.27 -5.61 -14.97
CA LYS A 280 10.91 -6.54 -14.03
C LYS A 280 11.94 -7.44 -14.75
N CYS A 281 11.48 -8.28 -15.67
CA CYS A 281 12.27 -9.42 -16.14
C CYS A 281 13.25 -9.09 -17.25
N ASN A 282 12.90 -8.15 -18.10
CA ASN A 282 13.68 -7.84 -19.30
C ASN A 282 14.52 -6.58 -19.13
N TRP A 283 14.07 -5.62 -18.31
CA TRP A 283 14.82 -4.40 -17.98
C TRP A 283 15.55 -4.47 -16.63
N ASN A 284 15.32 -5.52 -15.82
CA ASN A 284 15.93 -5.70 -14.50
C ASN A 284 15.56 -4.57 -13.52
N THR A 285 14.37 -3.98 -13.61
CA THR A 285 13.94 -2.95 -12.65
C THR A 285 13.29 -3.57 -11.42
N ASN A 286 13.53 -2.99 -10.23
CA ASN A 286 12.86 -3.40 -8.99
C ASN A 286 11.67 -2.48 -8.64
N ALA A 287 11.50 -1.40 -9.39
CA ALA A 287 10.45 -0.43 -9.20
C ALA A 287 10.03 0.22 -10.53
N PHE A 288 8.91 0.92 -10.51
CA PHE A 288 8.50 1.86 -11.56
C PHE A 288 7.73 3.03 -10.95
N ARG A 289 7.62 4.13 -11.69
CA ARG A 289 6.83 5.31 -11.30
C ARG A 289 5.56 5.38 -12.15
N ALA A 290 4.42 5.40 -11.49
CA ALA A 290 3.09 5.48 -12.11
C ALA A 290 2.57 6.92 -11.98
N VAL A 291 2.36 7.55 -13.13
CA VAL A 291 2.15 9.00 -13.25
C VAL A 291 0.67 9.31 -13.36
N LEU A 292 0.07 9.91 -12.33
CA LEU A 292 -1.31 10.38 -12.40
C LEU A 292 -1.36 11.81 -12.92
N ASP A 293 -1.70 11.98 -14.20
CA ASP A 293 -1.92 13.31 -14.76
C ASP A 293 -3.06 14.03 -14.05
N THR A 294 -2.82 15.27 -13.63
CA THR A 294 -3.80 16.04 -12.87
C THR A 294 -4.76 16.85 -13.75
N GLY A 295 -4.40 17.13 -15.02
CA GLY A 295 -5.27 17.87 -15.95
C GLY A 295 -4.60 18.82 -16.93
N ASN A 296 -3.28 18.76 -17.13
CA ASN A 296 -2.59 19.58 -18.12
C ASN A 296 -2.49 18.84 -19.46
N GLY A 297 -3.23 19.29 -20.45
CA GLY A 297 -3.09 18.78 -21.82
C GLY A 297 -4.39 18.88 -22.60
N ALA A 298 -4.28 18.77 -23.93
CA ALA A 298 -5.43 18.68 -24.83
C ALA A 298 -6.33 17.46 -24.53
N ASP A 299 -5.75 16.43 -23.91
CA ASP A 299 -6.42 15.16 -23.60
C ASP A 299 -6.98 15.08 -22.16
N GLY A 300 -6.87 16.16 -21.36
CA GLY A 300 -7.42 16.22 -19.99
C GLY A 300 -6.49 15.63 -18.92
N GLY A 301 -7.04 14.88 -17.97
CA GLY A 301 -6.33 14.26 -16.82
C GLY A 301 -7.30 13.98 -15.68
N TYR A 302 -6.84 13.39 -14.57
CA TYR A 302 -7.67 12.86 -13.48
C TYR A 302 -8.79 13.81 -13.02
N ILE A 303 -8.49 15.10 -12.89
CA ILE A 303 -9.47 16.09 -12.40
C ILE A 303 -10.54 16.38 -13.45
N MET A 304 -10.17 16.44 -14.72
CA MET A 304 -11.10 16.67 -15.83
C MET A 304 -11.91 15.41 -16.13
N THR A 305 -11.29 14.24 -16.11
CA THR A 305 -11.95 12.96 -16.40
C THR A 305 -12.99 12.60 -15.34
N GLU A 306 -12.70 12.80 -14.05
CA GLU A 306 -13.67 12.55 -12.98
C GLU A 306 -14.82 13.60 -12.95
N ARG A 307 -14.55 14.85 -13.34
CA ARG A 307 -15.59 15.91 -13.40
C ARG A 307 -16.51 15.76 -14.60
N ASP A 308 -15.92 15.64 -15.79
CA ASP A 308 -16.65 15.75 -17.07
C ASP A 308 -17.13 14.37 -17.56
N PHE A 309 -16.50 13.29 -17.10
CA PHE A 309 -16.84 11.91 -17.47
C PHE A 309 -16.80 10.95 -16.26
N PRO A 310 -17.65 11.14 -15.23
CA PRO A 310 -17.60 10.40 -13.96
C PRO A 310 -17.76 8.86 -14.09
N ASN A 311 -18.25 8.39 -15.24
CA ASN A 311 -18.39 6.97 -15.57
C ASN A 311 -17.21 6.39 -16.37
N LYS A 312 -16.21 7.20 -16.71
CA LYS A 312 -15.00 6.86 -17.48
C LYS A 312 -13.73 7.09 -16.66
N LYS A 313 -13.58 6.32 -15.58
CA LYS A 313 -12.46 6.36 -14.60
C LYS A 313 -11.12 5.89 -15.18
N HIS A 314 -10.65 6.48 -16.27
CA HIS A 314 -9.51 5.93 -17.01
C HIS A 314 -8.17 6.06 -16.27
N ASP A 315 -7.83 7.25 -15.76
CA ASP A 315 -6.51 7.50 -15.16
C ASP A 315 -6.31 6.71 -13.86
N LYS A 316 -7.30 6.82 -12.97
CA LYS A 316 -7.32 6.07 -11.71
C LYS A 316 -7.33 4.55 -11.94
N TYR A 317 -8.09 4.05 -12.92
CA TYR A 317 -8.13 2.61 -13.22
C TYR A 317 -6.80 2.10 -13.78
N ARG A 318 -6.13 2.90 -14.63
CA ARG A 318 -4.79 2.60 -15.14
C ARG A 318 -3.78 2.52 -13.99
N LEU A 319 -3.81 3.46 -13.04
CA LEU A 319 -2.96 3.40 -11.84
C LEU A 319 -3.29 2.19 -10.98
N ASP A 320 -4.57 1.95 -10.68
CA ASP A 320 -5.02 0.78 -9.91
C ASP A 320 -4.52 -0.53 -10.59
N THR A 321 -4.53 -0.59 -11.92
CA THR A 321 -4.08 -1.75 -12.71
C THR A 321 -2.59 -2.02 -12.53
N VAL A 322 -1.74 -0.99 -12.67
CA VAL A 322 -0.29 -1.19 -12.53
C VAL A 322 0.14 -1.36 -11.07
N ILE A 323 -0.54 -0.72 -10.11
CA ILE A 323 -0.31 -0.98 -8.67
C ILE A 323 -0.60 -2.44 -8.34
N LYS A 324 -1.70 -3.01 -8.86
CA LYS A 324 -2.00 -4.44 -8.71
C LYS A 324 -0.93 -5.33 -9.34
N ALA A 325 -0.44 -4.97 -10.53
CA ALA A 325 0.66 -5.69 -11.16
C ALA A 325 1.95 -5.61 -10.33
N ALA A 326 2.23 -4.47 -9.69
CA ALA A 326 3.37 -4.32 -8.78
C ALA A 326 3.27 -5.29 -7.59
N ILE A 327 2.09 -5.39 -6.98
CA ILE A 327 1.79 -6.33 -5.88
C ILE A 327 1.95 -7.78 -6.34
N GLU A 328 1.41 -8.12 -7.51
CA GLU A 328 1.46 -9.47 -8.07
C GLU A 328 2.88 -9.91 -8.41
N PHE A 329 3.69 -9.02 -8.98
CA PHE A 329 5.02 -9.33 -9.46
C PHE A 329 6.14 -9.00 -8.47
N GLY A 330 5.85 -8.40 -7.32
CA GLY A 330 6.86 -8.06 -6.33
C GLY A 330 7.77 -6.92 -6.80
N MET A 331 7.17 -5.86 -7.33
CA MET A 331 7.86 -4.60 -7.66
C MET A 331 7.38 -3.47 -6.76
N TYR A 332 8.26 -2.51 -6.47
CA TYR A 332 7.82 -1.25 -5.87
C TYR A 332 7.14 -0.36 -6.91
N VAL A 333 6.22 0.50 -6.46
CA VAL A 333 5.54 1.49 -7.30
C VAL A 333 5.51 2.84 -6.61
N ILE A 334 5.99 3.87 -7.32
CA ILE A 334 5.81 5.26 -6.92
C ILE A 334 4.47 5.74 -7.50
N VAL A 335 3.54 6.09 -6.63
CA VAL A 335 2.29 6.76 -7.02
C VAL A 335 2.55 8.26 -7.03
N ASP A 336 2.65 8.81 -8.23
CA ASP A 336 2.98 10.21 -8.46
C ASP A 336 1.73 11.03 -8.76
N TRP A 337 1.47 12.04 -7.91
CA TRP A 337 0.55 13.11 -8.24
C TRP A 337 1.26 14.11 -9.16
N HIS A 338 1.02 13.98 -10.47
CA HIS A 338 1.79 14.66 -11.51
C HIS A 338 1.38 16.11 -11.73
N GLY A 339 1.40 16.89 -10.64
CA GLY A 339 1.11 18.33 -10.66
C GLY A 339 2.30 19.17 -11.13
N ILE A 340 2.00 20.32 -11.74
CA ILE A 340 3.00 21.33 -12.16
C ILE A 340 2.69 22.70 -11.52
N ALA A 341 3.49 23.72 -11.85
CA ALA A 341 3.31 25.11 -11.39
C ALA A 341 1.85 25.60 -11.41
N GLY A 342 1.46 26.31 -10.36
CA GLY A 342 0.14 26.93 -10.23
C GLY A 342 -0.98 26.00 -9.72
N GLN A 343 -0.74 24.69 -9.63
CA GLN A 343 -1.80 23.73 -9.27
C GLN A 343 -1.91 23.40 -7.78
N ILE A 344 -0.87 23.70 -6.99
CA ILE A 344 -0.80 23.36 -5.56
C ILE A 344 -2.04 23.83 -4.80
N ALA A 345 -2.46 25.08 -5.02
CA ALA A 345 -3.63 25.65 -4.36
C ALA A 345 -4.95 25.14 -4.97
N LEU A 346 -5.00 24.95 -6.29
CA LEU A 346 -6.22 24.59 -7.03
C LEU A 346 -6.66 23.16 -6.73
N TYR A 347 -5.70 22.23 -6.63
CA TYR A 347 -5.99 20.80 -6.64
C TYR A 347 -5.67 20.09 -5.31
N LYS A 348 -5.46 20.86 -4.24
CA LYS A 348 -5.17 20.33 -2.91
C LYS A 348 -6.24 19.35 -2.40
N LEU A 349 -7.52 19.64 -2.62
CA LEU A 349 -8.61 18.78 -2.15
C LEU A 349 -8.65 17.46 -2.94
N GLN A 350 -8.45 17.52 -4.25
CA GLN A 350 -8.43 16.37 -5.15
C GLN A 350 -7.22 15.48 -4.84
N ALA A 351 -6.04 16.07 -4.63
CA ALA A 351 -4.85 15.35 -4.19
C ALA A 351 -5.08 14.69 -2.82
N THR A 352 -5.67 15.40 -1.86
CA THR A 352 -6.00 14.85 -0.53
C THR A 352 -6.93 13.64 -0.66
N ALA A 353 -7.98 13.75 -1.49
CA ALA A 353 -8.94 12.67 -1.72
C ALA A 353 -8.28 11.47 -2.42
N TYR A 354 -7.43 11.72 -3.43
CA TYR A 354 -6.73 10.67 -4.15
C TYR A 354 -5.72 9.93 -3.27
N PHE A 355 -4.90 10.65 -2.51
CA PHE A 355 -3.96 10.05 -1.57
C PHE A 355 -4.67 9.29 -0.45
N SER A 356 -5.81 9.79 0.04
CA SER A 356 -6.65 9.04 0.98
C SER A 356 -7.13 7.73 0.36
N TYR A 357 -7.67 7.78 -0.86
CA TYR A 357 -8.14 6.60 -1.60
C TYR A 357 -7.04 5.55 -1.79
N VAL A 358 -5.88 5.95 -2.32
CA VAL A 358 -4.82 5.01 -2.70
C VAL A 358 -4.08 4.47 -1.47
N SER A 359 -3.88 5.28 -0.43
CA SER A 359 -3.30 4.81 0.84
C SER A 359 -4.26 3.92 1.61
N GLU A 360 -5.56 4.23 1.64
CA GLU A 360 -6.59 3.37 2.25
C GLU A 360 -6.61 2.00 1.57
N ARG A 361 -6.58 1.97 0.24
CA ARG A 361 -6.69 0.73 -0.53
C ARG A 361 -5.40 -0.08 -0.59
N PHE A 362 -4.24 0.55 -0.72
CA PHE A 362 -2.98 -0.16 -0.99
C PHE A 362 -1.87 0.05 0.04
N GLY A 363 -2.03 0.96 0.99
CA GLY A 363 -0.95 1.33 1.93
C GLY A 363 -0.48 0.23 2.89
N MET A 364 -1.19 -0.89 3.00
CA MET A 364 -0.67 -2.05 3.75
C MET A 364 0.49 -2.75 3.03
N PHE A 365 0.52 -2.67 1.70
CA PHE A 365 1.52 -3.35 0.88
C PHE A 365 2.88 -2.65 0.98
N PRO A 366 3.98 -3.39 1.18
CA PRO A 366 5.33 -2.81 1.23
C PRO A 366 5.80 -2.27 -0.13
N HIS A 367 5.05 -2.54 -1.20
CA HIS A 367 5.32 -2.12 -2.57
C HIS A 367 5.15 -0.61 -2.78
N MET A 368 4.34 0.07 -1.95
CA MET A 368 3.91 1.44 -2.22
C MET A 368 4.97 2.48 -1.82
N LEU A 369 5.13 3.48 -2.67
CA LEU A 369 5.78 4.76 -2.38
C LEU A 369 4.86 5.86 -2.92
N TYR A 370 4.90 7.05 -2.29
CA TYR A 370 4.04 8.17 -2.68
C TYR A 370 4.88 9.40 -3.01
N GLU A 371 4.71 9.96 -4.20
CA GLU A 371 5.27 11.27 -4.55
C GLU A 371 4.15 12.30 -4.51
N THR A 372 4.19 13.18 -3.51
CA THR A 372 3.04 14.05 -3.18
C THR A 372 2.79 15.15 -4.20
N PHE A 373 3.79 15.49 -5.00
CA PHE A 373 3.68 16.46 -6.09
C PHE A 373 4.88 16.30 -7.03
N ASN A 374 4.69 16.20 -8.34
CA ASN A 374 5.78 16.11 -9.31
C ASN A 374 6.72 17.34 -9.31
N GLU A 375 6.29 18.47 -9.91
CA GLU A 375 7.21 19.59 -10.18
C GLU A 375 6.65 20.96 -9.75
N PRO A 376 6.94 21.39 -8.50
CA PRO A 376 6.45 22.67 -7.98
C PRO A 376 7.34 23.83 -8.44
N TYR A 377 7.39 24.06 -9.77
CA TYR A 377 8.07 25.23 -10.32
C TYR A 377 7.45 26.53 -9.79
N ASN A 378 8.30 27.53 -9.57
CA ASN A 378 7.91 28.87 -9.12
C ASN A 378 7.07 28.91 -7.82
N SER A 379 7.24 27.91 -6.97
CA SER A 379 6.56 27.81 -5.68
C SER A 379 7.49 28.16 -4.52
N THR A 380 6.93 28.71 -3.45
CA THR A 380 7.65 29.01 -2.21
C THR A 380 7.52 27.82 -1.27
N TRP A 381 8.64 27.33 -0.71
CA TRP A 381 8.67 26.23 0.25
C TRP A 381 7.84 26.58 1.48
N THR A 382 8.15 27.69 2.15
CA THR A 382 7.38 28.18 3.31
C THR A 382 6.67 29.52 3.02
N PRO A 383 5.38 29.66 3.34
CA PRO A 383 4.52 28.72 4.06
C PRO A 383 3.73 27.74 3.17
N PHE A 384 3.84 27.79 1.84
CA PHE A 384 2.83 27.16 0.96
C PHE A 384 3.10 25.68 0.66
N LEU A 385 4.21 25.37 0.00
CA LEU A 385 4.49 24.02 -0.49
C LEU A 385 4.71 23.01 0.65
N LYS A 386 5.41 23.41 1.72
CA LYS A 386 5.55 22.58 2.92
C LYS A 386 4.19 22.22 3.52
N ASN A 387 3.27 23.18 3.64
CA ASN A 387 1.93 22.93 4.18
C ASN A 387 1.05 22.06 3.26
N TYR A 388 1.23 22.17 1.94
CA TYR A 388 0.63 21.25 1.00
C TYR A 388 1.12 19.82 1.26
N HIS A 389 2.44 19.61 1.33
CA HIS A 389 3.03 18.29 1.59
C HIS A 389 2.61 17.74 2.95
N LEU A 390 2.58 18.54 4.01
CA LEU A 390 2.06 18.12 5.32
C LEU A 390 0.59 17.67 5.24
N THR A 391 -0.23 18.31 4.42
CA THR A 391 -1.61 17.88 4.20
C THR A 391 -1.66 16.51 3.52
N MET A 392 -0.86 16.30 2.46
CA MET A 392 -0.81 15.01 1.76
C MET A 392 -0.23 13.91 2.66
N ILE A 393 0.84 14.21 3.41
CA ILE A 393 1.42 13.30 4.40
C ILE A 393 0.38 12.89 5.42
N ASN A 394 -0.41 13.83 5.97
CA ASN A 394 -1.45 13.49 6.93
C ASN A 394 -2.57 12.63 6.32
N ALA A 395 -2.96 12.90 5.07
CA ALA A 395 -3.94 12.08 4.35
C ALA A 395 -3.44 10.64 4.13
N ILE A 396 -2.18 10.49 3.69
CA ILE A 396 -1.52 9.19 3.54
C ILE A 396 -1.39 8.51 4.89
N ARG A 397 -0.80 9.20 5.88
CA ARG A 397 -0.57 8.69 7.24
C ARG A 397 -1.86 8.42 8.01
N ALA A 398 -3.04 8.83 7.54
CA ALA A 398 -4.30 8.34 8.12
C ALA A 398 -4.41 6.82 7.96
N PHE A 399 -3.94 6.28 6.84
CA PHE A 399 -4.10 4.89 6.43
C PHE A 399 -2.78 4.11 6.29
N ASP A 400 -1.71 4.75 5.84
CA ASP A 400 -0.39 4.13 5.65
C ASP A 400 0.63 4.74 6.60
N LYS A 401 0.98 4.01 7.66
CA LYS A 401 1.86 4.56 8.70
C LYS A 401 3.34 4.52 8.35
N LYS A 402 3.76 3.79 7.31
CA LYS A 402 5.16 3.34 7.19
C LYS A 402 5.78 3.54 5.83
N ASN A 403 5.03 3.40 4.74
CA ASN A 403 5.65 3.45 3.42
C ASN A 403 6.26 4.83 3.13
N VAL A 404 7.25 4.85 2.25
CA VAL A 404 8.02 6.06 1.95
C VAL A 404 7.14 7.11 1.28
N ILE A 405 7.27 8.36 1.74
CA ILE A 405 6.66 9.52 1.10
C ILE A 405 7.79 10.43 0.60
N ILE A 406 7.74 10.75 -0.68
CA ILE A 406 8.70 11.59 -1.38
C ILE A 406 8.02 12.95 -1.61
N VAL A 407 8.67 14.01 -1.16
CA VAL A 407 8.17 15.38 -1.30
C VAL A 407 9.08 16.18 -2.21
N SER A 408 8.48 17.04 -3.03
CA SER A 408 9.24 17.87 -3.96
C SER A 408 9.59 19.22 -3.33
N PRO A 409 10.90 19.58 -3.27
CA PRO A 409 11.33 20.95 -3.03
C PRO A 409 10.91 21.88 -4.17
N PRO A 410 10.91 23.21 -3.97
CA PRO A 410 10.74 24.16 -5.08
C PRO A 410 11.70 23.91 -6.25
N MET A 411 11.20 23.93 -7.47
CA MET A 411 11.99 23.72 -8.68
C MET A 411 12.21 25.01 -9.49
N GLY A 412 13.25 25.02 -10.32
CA GLY A 412 13.68 26.14 -11.16
C GLY A 412 15.19 26.34 -11.17
N ASP A 413 15.67 27.15 -12.13
CA ASP A 413 17.10 27.25 -12.47
C ASP A 413 17.89 28.25 -11.64
N TYR A 414 17.22 28.99 -10.75
CA TYR A 414 17.85 30.02 -9.93
C TYR A 414 18.11 29.54 -8.50
N PRO A 415 19.22 29.97 -7.87
CA PRO A 415 19.43 29.76 -6.44
C PRO A 415 18.23 30.22 -5.63
N ARG A 416 17.76 29.38 -4.70
CA ARG A 416 16.68 29.70 -3.78
C ARG A 416 17.21 29.62 -2.36
N ASN A 417 16.82 30.60 -1.54
CA ASN A 417 17.12 30.61 -0.12
C ASN A 417 16.05 29.80 0.65
N ASP A 418 14.77 29.97 0.32
CA ASP A 418 13.69 29.20 0.93
C ASP A 418 13.61 27.75 0.40
N THR A 419 14.21 26.82 1.15
CA THR A 419 14.33 25.40 0.79
C THR A 419 14.11 24.46 1.99
N PRO A 420 13.91 23.15 1.76
CA PRO A 420 13.82 22.17 2.85
C PRO A 420 15.07 22.09 3.74
N ILE A 421 16.24 22.58 3.30
CA ILE A 421 17.47 22.62 4.11
C ILE A 421 17.26 23.51 5.34
N GLU A 422 16.58 24.64 5.18
CA GLU A 422 16.31 25.59 6.27
C GLU A 422 15.10 25.19 7.11
N SER A 423 14.13 24.49 6.51
CA SER A 423 12.87 24.15 7.15
C SER A 423 12.38 22.76 6.75
N PRO A 424 13.05 21.68 7.20
CA PRO A 424 12.69 20.32 6.81
C PRO A 424 11.32 19.92 7.35
N ILE A 425 10.73 18.89 6.75
CA ILE A 425 9.57 18.20 7.30
C ILE A 425 10.01 17.41 8.54
N THR A 426 9.38 17.68 9.67
CA THR A 426 9.65 17.05 10.97
C THR A 426 8.38 16.41 11.53
N GLY A 427 8.52 15.46 12.47
CA GLY A 427 7.37 14.79 13.10
C GLY A 427 6.77 13.65 12.25
N HIS A 428 7.40 13.32 11.13
CA HIS A 428 7.00 12.22 10.26
C HIS A 428 8.20 11.33 9.94
N VAL A 429 7.95 10.03 9.78
CA VAL A 429 8.97 9.04 9.41
C VAL A 429 8.93 8.74 7.91
N ASN A 430 10.05 8.24 7.39
CA ASN A 430 10.21 7.77 6.01
C ASN A 430 9.85 8.84 4.97
N ILE A 431 10.34 10.07 5.19
CA ILE A 431 10.22 11.19 4.27
C ILE A 431 11.53 11.36 3.49
N ALA A 432 11.43 11.50 2.17
CA ALA A 432 12.55 11.82 1.28
C ALA A 432 12.22 13.04 0.41
N TYR A 433 13.24 13.65 -0.18
CA TYR A 433 13.12 14.81 -1.05
C TYR A 433 13.55 14.46 -2.47
N THR A 434 12.75 14.82 -3.47
CA THR A 434 13.15 14.58 -4.87
C THR A 434 13.98 15.71 -5.46
N LYS A 435 14.79 15.34 -6.44
CA LYS A 435 15.51 16.24 -7.34
C LYS A 435 15.40 15.67 -8.75
N HIS A 436 14.77 16.42 -9.64
CA HIS A 436 14.77 16.08 -11.07
C HIS A 436 16.00 16.65 -11.76
N PHE A 437 16.51 15.93 -12.75
CA PHE A 437 17.57 16.40 -13.61
C PHE A 437 17.45 15.82 -15.02
N TYR A 438 18.08 16.50 -15.98
CA TYR A 438 18.08 16.12 -17.39
C TYR A 438 19.49 16.38 -17.88
N ALA A 439 20.22 15.32 -18.21
CA ALA A 439 21.69 15.34 -18.29
C ALA A 439 22.25 16.40 -19.24
N ALA A 440 21.57 16.71 -20.35
CA ALA A 440 22.07 17.74 -21.26
C ALA A 440 21.92 19.16 -20.68
N SER A 441 20.94 19.41 -19.81
CA SER A 441 20.70 20.72 -19.17
C SER A 441 21.32 20.85 -17.77
N HIS A 442 21.35 19.78 -17.00
CA HIS A 442 21.64 19.78 -15.57
C HIS A 442 22.93 19.01 -15.29
N LYS A 443 24.05 19.72 -15.20
CA LYS A 443 25.38 19.11 -14.98
C LYS A 443 25.61 18.83 -13.50
N LEU A 444 26.12 17.66 -13.14
CA LEU A 444 26.43 17.28 -11.77
C LEU A 444 27.46 18.23 -11.14
N ASN A 445 28.46 18.65 -11.92
CA ASN A 445 29.50 19.58 -11.46
C ASN A 445 29.09 21.05 -11.68
N SER A 446 27.89 21.42 -11.24
CA SER A 446 27.35 22.78 -11.34
C SER A 446 26.43 23.10 -10.15
N GLN A 447 25.67 24.21 -10.20
CA GLN A 447 24.69 24.53 -9.16
C GLN A 447 23.57 23.48 -8.99
N TYR A 448 23.44 22.53 -9.91
CA TYR A 448 22.47 21.42 -9.83
C TYR A 448 22.92 20.26 -8.94
N ASN A 449 24.17 20.25 -8.48
CA ASN A 449 24.67 19.23 -7.55
C ASN A 449 23.79 19.17 -6.28
N PRO A 450 23.23 18.00 -5.94
CA PRO A 450 22.32 17.90 -4.81
C PRO A 450 23.02 17.65 -3.46
N GLN A 451 24.37 17.62 -3.41
CA GLN A 451 25.16 17.29 -2.21
C GLN A 451 24.75 18.10 -0.97
N LYS A 452 24.43 19.39 -1.14
CA LYS A 452 23.98 20.26 -0.04
C LYS A 452 22.76 19.73 0.74
N TYR A 453 21.90 18.92 0.11
CA TYR A 453 20.77 18.29 0.80
C TYR A 453 21.24 17.13 1.68
N LEU A 454 22.18 16.32 1.18
CA LEU A 454 22.78 15.23 1.95
C LEU A 454 23.56 15.78 3.15
N ASP A 455 24.35 16.84 2.93
CA ASP A 455 25.11 17.53 4.00
C ASP A 455 24.18 18.10 5.09
N ALA A 456 22.96 18.50 4.70
CA ALA A 456 21.91 18.96 5.60
C ALA A 456 21.10 17.82 6.26
N GLY A 457 21.46 16.56 6.03
CA GLY A 457 20.77 15.40 6.61
C GLY A 457 19.43 15.07 5.94
N LEU A 458 19.20 15.52 4.70
CA LEU A 458 17.95 15.28 3.97
C LEU A 458 18.10 14.12 2.98
N PRO A 459 17.38 13.00 3.18
CA PRO A 459 17.43 11.87 2.26
C PRO A 459 16.90 12.27 0.88
N LEU A 460 17.61 11.86 -0.17
CA LEU A 460 17.25 12.15 -1.55
C LEU A 460 16.68 10.92 -2.26
N PHE A 461 15.77 11.17 -3.20
CA PHE A 461 15.20 10.15 -4.07
C PHE A 461 14.89 10.77 -5.44
N VAL A 462 15.58 10.37 -6.50
CA VAL A 462 15.36 10.92 -7.85
C VAL A 462 14.15 10.24 -8.49
N THR A 463 12.97 10.84 -8.37
CA THR A 463 11.73 10.31 -8.96
C THR A 463 11.65 10.50 -10.47
N GLU A 464 12.48 11.36 -11.05
CA GLU A 464 12.56 11.57 -12.49
C GLU A 464 13.95 12.03 -12.94
N TYR A 465 14.48 11.41 -14.00
CA TYR A 465 15.61 11.93 -14.76
C TYR A 465 15.49 11.64 -16.25
N GLY A 466 16.06 12.51 -17.09
CA GLY A 466 16.18 12.27 -18.53
C GLY A 466 17.63 12.23 -19.02
N THR A 467 17.88 11.46 -20.09
CA THR A 467 19.18 11.43 -20.77
C THR A 467 19.41 12.64 -21.68
N THR A 468 18.42 13.54 -21.74
CA THR A 468 18.34 14.62 -22.72
C THR A 468 18.41 16.00 -22.08
N ASP A 469 18.06 17.07 -22.82
CA ASP A 469 17.73 18.36 -22.23
C ASP A 469 16.41 18.31 -21.45
N HIS A 470 16.15 19.34 -20.64
CA HIS A 470 14.95 19.44 -19.79
C HIS A 470 13.63 19.54 -20.57
N THR A 471 13.65 19.75 -21.89
CA THR A 471 12.44 19.72 -22.71
C THR A 471 12.06 18.30 -23.12
N GLY A 472 12.97 17.33 -22.96
CA GLY A 472 12.82 15.95 -23.41
C GLY A 472 12.97 15.77 -24.92
N ARG A 473 13.22 16.84 -25.69
CA ARG A 473 13.12 16.84 -27.16
C ARG A 473 14.46 16.97 -27.86
N THR A 474 15.46 17.58 -27.22
CA THR A 474 16.77 17.80 -27.84
C THR A 474 17.90 17.56 -26.85
N GLY A 475 19.15 17.61 -27.32
CA GLY A 475 20.37 17.35 -26.54
C GLY A 475 20.42 15.94 -25.95
N TYR A 476 21.37 15.10 -26.35
CA TYR A 476 21.58 13.78 -25.74
C TYR A 476 22.96 13.77 -25.08
N ASP A 477 23.06 13.37 -23.81
CA ASP A 477 24.33 13.45 -23.06
C ASP A 477 24.58 12.21 -22.21
N ALA A 478 25.08 11.15 -22.86
CA ALA A 478 25.45 9.90 -22.18
C ALA A 478 26.64 10.06 -21.22
N VAL A 479 27.56 11.00 -21.50
CA VAL A 479 28.75 11.22 -20.67
C VAL A 479 28.35 11.85 -19.34
N GLU A 480 27.47 12.84 -19.38
CA GLU A 480 26.96 13.43 -18.16
C GLU A 480 26.03 12.48 -17.41
N MET A 481 25.23 11.66 -18.12
CA MET A 481 24.44 10.61 -17.49
C MET A 481 25.30 9.63 -16.68
N GLN A 482 26.45 9.21 -17.20
CA GLN A 482 27.34 8.31 -16.46
C GLN A 482 27.79 8.92 -15.14
N LYS A 483 28.17 10.21 -15.13
CA LYS A 483 28.56 10.91 -13.89
C LYS A 483 27.41 10.93 -12.87
N TRP A 484 26.19 11.20 -13.34
CA TRP A 484 25.01 11.16 -12.48
C TRP A 484 24.78 9.77 -11.90
N TRP A 485 24.82 8.71 -12.70
CA TRP A 485 24.67 7.35 -12.19
C TRP A 485 25.76 6.97 -11.19
N ASP A 486 27.03 7.29 -11.47
CA ASP A 486 28.12 7.03 -10.54
C ASP A 486 27.89 7.72 -9.19
N TYR A 487 27.44 8.98 -9.20
CA TYR A 487 27.11 9.72 -7.99
C TYR A 487 25.92 9.11 -7.23
N LEU A 488 24.85 8.75 -7.94
CA LEU A 488 23.64 8.20 -7.32
C LEU A 488 23.90 6.81 -6.73
N ASP A 489 24.63 5.96 -7.45
CA ASP A 489 25.00 4.60 -7.02
C ASP A 489 25.95 4.64 -5.81
N ALA A 490 26.90 5.57 -5.79
CA ALA A 490 27.82 5.80 -4.66
C ALA A 490 27.08 6.25 -3.39
N ASN A 491 26.03 7.06 -3.54
CA ASN A 491 25.22 7.57 -2.44
C ASN A 491 23.96 6.74 -2.13
N LYS A 492 23.74 5.61 -2.84
CA LYS A 492 22.53 4.77 -2.71
C LYS A 492 21.23 5.55 -2.89
N ILE A 493 21.21 6.50 -3.82
CA ILE A 493 20.02 7.28 -4.17
C ILE A 493 19.27 6.57 -5.28
N SER A 494 17.99 6.27 -5.06
CA SER A 494 17.10 5.69 -6.07
C SER A 494 16.87 6.64 -7.26
N TYR A 495 16.69 6.10 -8.48
CA TYR A 495 16.46 6.89 -9.69
C TYR A 495 15.53 6.25 -10.73
N PHE A 496 14.73 7.10 -11.39
CA PHE A 496 13.68 6.68 -12.33
C PHE A 496 13.73 7.46 -13.65
N ASN A 497 13.82 6.75 -14.77
CA ASN A 497 14.03 7.37 -16.08
C ASN A 497 12.73 7.81 -16.75
N TRP A 498 12.68 9.06 -17.20
CA TRP A 498 11.66 9.61 -18.09
C TRP A 498 12.06 9.36 -19.57
N ALA A 499 11.28 8.62 -20.37
CA ALA A 499 10.05 7.90 -20.00
C ALA A 499 9.77 6.64 -20.82
N LEU A 500 8.98 5.74 -20.23
CA LEU A 500 8.36 4.61 -20.93
C LEU A 500 7.08 5.07 -21.65
N GLU A 501 7.25 5.28 -22.94
CA GLU A 501 6.22 5.58 -23.95
C GLU A 501 6.76 5.17 -25.32
N ASN A 502 5.90 5.20 -26.34
CA ASN A 502 6.26 4.86 -27.71
C ASN A 502 6.09 6.03 -28.70
N ALA A 503 6.35 7.27 -28.27
CA ALA A 503 6.36 8.44 -29.16
C ALA A 503 7.53 8.38 -30.17
N GLY A 504 8.66 7.77 -29.77
CA GLY A 504 9.89 7.70 -30.55
C GLY A 504 10.68 9.00 -30.57
N GLU A 505 11.97 8.89 -30.90
CA GLU A 505 12.96 9.97 -30.72
C GLU A 505 12.63 11.27 -31.47
N GLN A 506 11.99 11.15 -32.63
CA GLN A 506 11.65 12.29 -33.48
C GLN A 506 10.59 13.20 -32.83
N ARG A 507 9.73 12.65 -31.97
CA ARG A 507 8.69 13.41 -31.25
C ARG A 507 9.13 13.75 -29.83
N HIS A 508 9.79 12.81 -29.18
CA HIS A 508 10.25 12.94 -27.80
C HIS A 508 11.53 12.10 -27.64
N MET A 509 12.66 12.77 -27.53
CA MET A 509 13.98 12.13 -27.58
C MET A 509 14.29 11.33 -26.31
N CYS A 510 13.65 11.65 -25.18
CA CYS A 510 13.77 10.85 -23.96
C CYS A 510 12.84 9.61 -23.96
N SER A 511 11.96 9.45 -24.95
CA SER A 511 11.13 8.25 -25.14
C SER A 511 11.99 7.01 -25.15
N ALA A 512 11.65 5.99 -24.35
CA ALA A 512 12.42 4.76 -24.29
C ALA A 512 12.21 3.87 -25.52
N LEU A 513 11.06 3.98 -26.21
CA LEU A 513 10.66 3.09 -27.29
C LEU A 513 10.47 3.83 -28.61
N VAL A 514 10.80 3.16 -29.70
CA VAL A 514 10.53 3.69 -31.04
C VAL A 514 9.03 3.78 -31.29
N ASN A 515 8.65 4.63 -32.25
CA ASN A 515 7.26 4.94 -32.55
C ASN A 515 6.40 3.68 -32.74
N LYS A 516 5.23 3.61 -32.09
CA LYS A 516 4.25 2.51 -32.17
C LYS A 516 4.75 1.14 -31.71
N THR A 517 5.77 1.09 -30.84
CA THR A 517 6.19 -0.17 -30.20
C THR A 517 5.04 -0.75 -29.38
N ALA A 518 4.72 -2.03 -29.62
CA ALA A 518 3.74 -2.77 -28.85
C ALA A 518 4.33 -3.21 -27.49
N VAL A 519 3.47 -3.44 -26.50
CA VAL A 519 3.90 -3.89 -25.17
C VAL A 519 4.77 -5.14 -25.27
N SER A 520 4.39 -6.16 -26.05
CA SER A 520 5.15 -7.41 -26.21
C SER A 520 6.60 -7.23 -26.68
N ASP A 521 6.88 -6.11 -27.33
CA ASP A 521 8.15 -5.86 -28.01
C ASP A 521 9.00 -4.81 -27.27
N MET A 522 8.53 -4.24 -26.16
CA MET A 522 9.20 -3.14 -25.43
C MET A 522 10.59 -3.51 -24.88
N SER A 523 10.95 -4.78 -24.96
CA SER A 523 12.23 -5.32 -24.52
C SER A 523 13.16 -5.68 -25.68
N LEU A 524 12.71 -5.61 -26.93
CA LEU A 524 13.53 -5.91 -28.11
C LEU A 524 14.45 -4.74 -28.40
N ASP A 525 15.75 -4.99 -28.59
CA ASP A 525 16.73 -3.91 -28.82
C ASP A 525 16.43 -3.11 -30.10
N SER A 526 15.78 -3.73 -31.10
CA SER A 526 15.30 -3.05 -32.32
C SER A 526 14.13 -2.10 -32.10
N LYS A 527 13.50 -2.15 -30.92
CA LYS A 527 12.38 -1.29 -30.52
C LYS A 527 12.78 -0.23 -29.50
N LEU A 528 14.03 -0.20 -29.08
CA LEU A 528 14.55 0.82 -28.16
C LEU A 528 15.08 2.00 -28.95
N THR A 529 14.82 3.20 -28.43
CA THR A 529 15.52 4.41 -28.84
C THR A 529 16.97 4.40 -28.32
N THR A 530 17.76 5.40 -28.69
CA THR A 530 19.09 5.68 -28.13
C THR A 530 19.01 5.90 -26.62
N SER A 531 18.04 6.68 -26.13
CA SER A 531 17.77 6.87 -24.70
C SER A 531 17.42 5.56 -24.01
N GLY A 532 16.41 4.84 -24.52
CA GLY A 532 15.94 3.59 -23.92
C GLY A 532 17.00 2.49 -23.91
N ARG A 533 17.82 2.40 -24.96
CA ARG A 533 18.94 1.45 -25.03
C ARG A 533 20.01 1.76 -23.99
N LEU A 534 20.38 3.03 -23.82
CA LEU A 534 21.34 3.45 -22.80
C LEU A 534 20.84 3.06 -21.40
N VAL A 535 19.60 3.42 -21.09
CA VAL A 535 18.99 3.17 -19.76
C VAL A 535 18.80 1.68 -19.49
N LYS A 536 18.27 0.91 -20.44
CA LYS A 536 18.13 -0.55 -20.29
C LYS A 536 19.48 -1.22 -20.05
N THR A 537 20.52 -0.80 -20.78
CA THR A 537 21.88 -1.35 -20.62
C THR A 537 22.41 -1.08 -19.22
N HIS A 538 22.26 0.16 -18.72
CA HIS A 538 22.63 0.50 -17.35
C HIS A 538 21.88 -0.36 -16.33
N TYR A 539 20.55 -0.43 -16.42
CA TYR A 539 19.73 -1.20 -15.47
C TYR A 539 20.04 -2.70 -15.47
N LYS A 540 20.37 -3.29 -16.62
CA LYS A 540 20.76 -4.70 -16.70
C LYS A 540 22.07 -5.02 -15.96
N ASN A 541 22.92 -4.02 -15.71
CA ASN A 541 24.16 -4.18 -14.95
C ASN A 541 24.00 -3.91 -13.45
N GLN A 542 22.83 -3.42 -13.01
CA GLN A 542 22.57 -3.12 -11.62
C GLN A 542 22.15 -4.35 -10.81
N ASN A 543 22.60 -4.44 -9.56
CA ASN A 543 22.13 -5.47 -8.63
C ASN A 543 20.83 -5.02 -7.94
N ASN A 544 19.71 -5.30 -8.60
CA ASN A 544 18.39 -4.82 -8.17
C ASN A 544 17.60 -5.82 -7.31
N GLY A 545 18.16 -7.00 -7.01
CA GLY A 545 17.47 -8.06 -6.27
C GLY A 545 16.26 -8.64 -7.02
N VAL A 546 16.19 -8.43 -8.33
CA VAL A 546 15.07 -8.84 -9.17
C VAL A 546 15.20 -10.33 -9.54
N SER A 547 14.13 -11.09 -9.33
CA SER A 547 14.00 -12.47 -9.77
C SER A 547 12.83 -12.66 -10.73
N CYS A 548 13.07 -13.42 -11.80
CA CYS A 548 12.11 -13.93 -12.75
C CYS A 548 12.43 -15.42 -12.99
#